data_AF-K1V9R2-F1
#
_entry.id   AF-K1V9R2-F1
#
_cell.length_a   1.000
_cell.length_b   1.000
_cell.length_c   1.000
_cell.angle_alpha   90.00
_cell.angle_beta   90.00
_cell.angle_gamma   90.00
#
_symmetry.space_group_name_H-M   'P 1'
#
loop_
_entity.id
_entity.type
_entity.pdbx_description
1 polymer ?
#
loop_
_entity_poly.entity_id
_entity_poly.type
_entity_poly.pdbx_seq_one_letter_code
_entity_poly.pdbx_strand_id
1 'polypeptide(L)'
;MLPNGQGIRQMMITIRREGDEWAEGIDTSKELVRECTLSAPEILARIKEAGIVGMGGAAFPTQVKLTVPAGKKVEHLIINGVECEPYLTSDHRVMLERSEELLVGVTI
;
A
#
# COMPACT_ATOMS: atom_id res chain seq x y z
N MET A 1 -16.63 -5.64 -22.95
CA MET A 1 -17.08 -4.67 -21.93
C MET A 1 -18.13 -5.30 -21.01
N LEU A 2 -17.97 -5.15 -19.70
CA LEU A 2 -18.86 -5.66 -18.64
C LEU A 2 -19.52 -4.48 -17.89
N PRO A 3 -20.73 -4.64 -17.30
CA PRO A 3 -21.37 -3.60 -16.51
C PRO A 3 -20.64 -3.39 -15.16
N ASN A 4 -20.48 -2.14 -14.74
CA ASN A 4 -19.99 -1.78 -13.41
C ASN A 4 -21.13 -1.71 -12.37
N GLY A 5 -20.82 -1.32 -11.13
CA GLY A 5 -21.83 -1.18 -10.06
C GLY A 5 -22.93 -0.13 -10.32
N GLN A 6 -22.78 0.70 -11.34
CA GLN A 6 -23.77 1.68 -11.82
C GLN A 6 -24.47 1.24 -13.12
N GLY A 7 -24.18 0.02 -13.63
CA GLY A 7 -24.72 -0.51 -14.88
C GLY A 7 -24.04 -0.03 -16.16
N ILE A 8 -22.99 0.79 -16.07
CA ILE A 8 -22.25 1.32 -17.23
C ILE A 8 -21.31 0.24 -17.77
N ARG A 9 -21.38 -0.04 -19.08
CA ARG A 9 -20.49 -1.02 -19.72
C ARG A 9 -19.12 -0.40 -19.99
N GLN A 10 -18.07 -1.01 -19.45
CA GLN A 10 -16.69 -0.58 -19.64
C GLN A 10 -15.74 -1.76 -19.89
N MET A 11 -14.55 -1.49 -20.43
CA MET A 11 -13.50 -2.50 -20.53
C MET A 11 -13.12 -2.96 -19.13
N MET A 12 -13.04 -4.28 -18.95
CA MET A 12 -12.77 -4.91 -17.67
C MET A 12 -11.81 -6.06 -17.88
N ILE A 13 -10.90 -6.22 -16.93
CA ILE A 13 -10.02 -7.37 -16.83
C ILE A 13 -10.60 -8.23 -15.70
N THR A 14 -10.92 -9.49 -15.99
CA THR A 14 -11.35 -10.46 -14.97
C THR A 14 -10.16 -11.33 -14.61
N ILE A 15 -9.72 -11.24 -13.36
CA ILE A 15 -8.64 -12.09 -12.83
C ILE A 15 -9.31 -13.26 -12.12
N ARG A 16 -9.19 -14.46 -12.68
CA ARG A 16 -9.56 -15.69 -11.97
C ARG A 16 -8.36 -16.11 -11.14
N ARG A 17 -8.54 -16.23 -9.83
CA ARG A 17 -7.51 -16.71 -8.92
C ARG A 17 -7.57 -18.23 -8.83
N GLU A 18 -6.41 -18.88 -8.98
CA GLU A 18 -6.19 -20.30 -8.71
C GLU A 18 -4.96 -20.43 -7.79
N GLY A 19 -5.04 -21.22 -6.71
CA GLY A 19 -3.93 -21.39 -5.76
C GLY A 19 -3.56 -20.12 -4.97
N ASP A 20 -2.41 -20.16 -4.29
CA ASP A 20 -1.73 -19.04 -3.61
C ASP A 20 -0.30 -18.93 -4.18
N GLU A 21 -0.21 -18.54 -5.45
CA GLU A 21 1.07 -18.37 -6.14
C GLU A 21 1.51 -16.92 -6.11
N TRP A 22 2.78 -16.71 -5.75
CA TRP A 22 3.42 -15.40 -5.75
C TRP A 22 4.20 -15.19 -7.04
N ALA A 23 4.28 -13.93 -7.48
CA ALA A 23 5.15 -13.58 -8.59
C ALA A 23 6.61 -13.87 -8.23
N GLU A 24 7.41 -14.21 -9.25
CA GLU A 24 8.84 -14.42 -9.09
C GLU A 24 9.51 -13.20 -8.44
N GLY A 25 10.38 -13.43 -7.45
CA GLY A 25 11.08 -12.37 -6.73
C GLY A 25 10.31 -11.74 -5.56
N ILE A 26 9.06 -12.14 -5.31
CA ILE A 26 8.35 -11.71 -4.08
C ILE A 26 8.88 -12.49 -2.87
N ASP A 27 9.35 -11.74 -1.88
CA ASP A 27 9.71 -12.29 -0.58
C ASP A 27 8.45 -12.70 0.19
N THR A 28 8.42 -13.97 0.60
CA THR A 28 7.32 -14.59 1.36
C THR A 28 7.78 -15.12 2.72
N SER A 29 8.98 -14.72 3.15
CA SER A 29 9.50 -15.06 4.47
C SER A 29 8.55 -14.54 5.57
N LYS A 30 8.47 -15.29 6.66
CA LYS A 30 7.64 -14.93 7.82
C LYS A 30 8.38 -14.02 8.80
N GLU A 31 9.66 -13.81 8.56
CA GLU A 31 10.54 -13.04 9.43
C GLU A 31 10.35 -11.56 9.13
N LEU A 32 9.99 -10.79 10.15
CA LEU A 32 9.84 -9.36 10.01
C LEU A 32 11.23 -8.70 9.94
N VAL A 33 11.57 -8.18 8.77
CA VAL A 33 12.76 -7.34 8.58
C VAL A 33 12.51 -5.97 9.22
N ARG A 34 13.25 -5.64 10.27
CA ARG A 34 13.06 -4.41 11.05
C ARG A 34 13.90 -3.23 10.60
N GLU A 35 14.97 -3.49 9.84
CA GLU A 35 15.91 -2.47 9.38
C GLU A 35 15.79 -2.30 7.88
N CYS A 36 15.54 -1.06 7.43
CA CYS A 36 15.58 -0.72 6.01
C CYS A 36 16.97 -0.18 5.66
N THR A 37 17.71 -0.93 4.84
CA THR A 37 19.04 -0.51 4.36
C THR A 37 18.97 0.24 3.03
N LEU A 38 17.77 0.49 2.51
CA LEU A 38 17.56 1.15 1.23
C LEU A 38 17.63 2.68 1.40
N SER A 39 18.19 3.34 0.39
CA SER A 39 18.09 4.79 0.27
C SER A 39 16.67 5.23 -0.09
N ALA A 40 16.33 6.49 0.20
CA ALA A 40 15.01 7.03 -0.14
C ALA A 40 14.63 6.87 -1.63
N PRO A 41 15.53 7.08 -2.62
CA PRO A 41 15.23 6.81 -4.02
C PRO A 41 14.93 5.33 -4.31
N GLU A 42 15.62 4.39 -3.66
CA GLU A 42 15.39 2.95 -3.84
C GLU A 42 14.04 2.52 -3.24
N ILE A 43 13.67 3.08 -2.08
CA ILE A 43 12.35 2.87 -1.48
C ILE A 43 11.24 3.34 -2.45
N LEU A 44 11.36 4.56 -2.98
CA LEU A 44 10.39 5.10 -3.94
C LEU A 44 10.32 4.27 -5.23
N ALA A 45 11.45 3.75 -5.71
CA ALA A 45 11.51 2.88 -6.87
C ALA A 45 10.75 1.56 -6.62
N ARG A 46 10.98 0.90 -5.47
CA ARG A 46 10.27 -0.34 -5.12
C ARG A 46 8.77 -0.13 -4.92
N ILE A 47 8.35 0.96 -4.27
CA ILE A 47 6.93 1.30 -4.10
C ILE A 47 6.25 1.46 -5.47
N LYS A 48 6.94 2.10 -6.43
CA LYS A 48 6.44 2.29 -7.78
C LYS A 48 6.37 0.97 -8.56
N GLU A 49 7.41 0.15 -8.50
CA GLU A 49 7.49 -1.14 -9.18
C GLU A 49 6.39 -2.10 -8.70
N ALA A 50 6.16 -2.12 -7.38
CA ALA A 50 5.07 -2.89 -6.77
C ALA A 50 3.67 -2.31 -7.05
N GLY A 51 3.56 -1.14 -7.67
CA GLY A 51 2.27 -0.51 -8.00
C GLY A 51 1.47 -0.07 -6.77
N ILE A 52 2.13 0.25 -5.66
CA ILE A 52 1.45 0.58 -4.40
C ILE A 52 0.75 1.94 -4.51
N VAL A 53 -0.52 1.95 -4.11
CA VAL A 53 -1.38 3.14 -4.06
C VAL A 53 -1.89 3.39 -2.64
N GLY A 54 -2.37 4.60 -2.38
CA GLY A 54 -3.01 4.94 -1.12
C GLY A 54 -4.30 4.16 -0.92
N MET A 55 -4.37 3.38 0.17
CA MET A 55 -5.50 2.49 0.47
C MET A 55 -6.72 3.20 1.10
N GLY A 56 -6.67 4.53 1.28
CA GLY A 56 -7.79 5.33 1.82
C GLY A 56 -8.90 5.66 0.81
N GLY A 57 -9.01 4.93 -0.30
CA GLY A 57 -10.09 5.05 -1.29
C GLY A 57 -9.69 5.71 -2.62
N ALA A 58 -8.99 6.85 -2.59
CA ALA A 58 -8.65 7.59 -3.83
C ALA A 58 -7.59 6.89 -4.71
N ALA A 59 -6.93 5.84 -4.21
CA ALA A 59 -5.90 5.09 -4.93
C ALA A 59 -4.79 5.97 -5.55
N PHE A 60 -4.44 7.07 -4.86
CA PHE A 60 -3.37 7.96 -5.32
C PHE A 60 -2.01 7.26 -5.26
N PRO A 61 -1.15 7.34 -6.28
CA PRO A 61 0.14 6.64 -6.28
C PRO A 61 1.01 7.00 -5.07
N THR A 62 1.37 6.01 -4.26
CA THR A 62 2.09 6.24 -2.99
C THR A 62 3.47 6.83 -3.23
N GLN A 63 4.18 6.39 -4.27
CA GLN A 63 5.47 6.97 -4.65
C GLN A 63 5.36 8.48 -4.93
N VAL A 64 4.30 8.95 -5.59
CA VAL A 64 4.12 10.38 -5.87
C VAL A 64 3.89 11.14 -4.56
N LYS A 65 3.07 10.57 -3.66
CA LYS A 65 2.78 11.17 -2.35
C LYS A 65 4.04 11.33 -1.47
N LEU A 66 4.93 10.34 -1.51
CA LEU A 66 6.16 10.31 -0.72
C LEU A 66 7.33 11.07 -1.36
N THR A 67 7.19 11.48 -2.63
CA THR A 67 8.22 12.27 -3.30
C THR A 67 8.21 13.70 -2.76
N VAL A 68 9.21 14.05 -1.96
CA VAL A 68 9.37 15.41 -1.43
C VAL A 68 9.90 16.33 -2.54
N PRO A 69 9.22 17.46 -2.83
CA PRO A 69 9.71 18.41 -3.84
C PRO A 69 11.10 18.95 -3.51
N ALA A 70 11.90 19.25 -4.54
CA ALA A 70 13.23 19.81 -4.38
C ALA A 70 13.20 21.08 -3.52
N GLY A 71 14.14 21.18 -2.57
CA GLY A 71 14.24 22.31 -1.64
C GLY A 71 13.20 22.31 -0.51
N LYS A 72 12.34 21.28 -0.41
CA LYS A 72 11.43 21.09 0.73
C LYS A 72 11.91 19.98 1.64
N LYS A 73 11.49 20.06 2.90
CA LYS A 73 11.70 19.04 3.92
C LYS A 73 10.36 18.70 4.55
N VAL A 74 10.13 17.42 4.80
CA VAL A 74 8.99 16.92 5.57
C VAL A 74 9.51 16.55 6.94
N GLU A 75 8.93 17.11 7.99
CA GLU A 75 9.34 16.87 9.39
C GLU A 75 8.41 15.91 10.13
N HIS A 76 7.21 15.72 9.59
CA HIS A 76 6.16 14.94 10.22
C HIS A 76 5.57 13.95 9.24
N LEU A 77 5.41 12.73 9.72
CA LEU A 77 4.60 11.69 9.12
C LEU A 77 3.34 11.54 9.97
N ILE A 78 2.18 11.72 9.36
CA ILE A 78 0.88 11.50 10.00
C ILE A 78 0.31 10.20 9.44
N ILE A 79 0.16 9.21 10.31
CA ILE A 79 -0.51 7.95 9.98
C ILE A 79 -1.99 8.12 10.29
N ASN A 80 -2.81 8.03 9.25
CA ASN A 80 -4.26 8.04 9.43
C ASN A 80 -4.72 6.62 9.77
N GLY A 81 -5.16 6.41 11.01
CA GLY A 81 -5.80 5.16 11.46
C GLY A 81 -7.30 5.29 11.69
N VAL A 82 -7.93 6.37 11.20
CA VAL A 82 -9.37 6.60 11.36
C VAL A 82 -10.12 5.98 10.19
N GLU A 83 -11.06 5.10 10.51
CA GLU A 83 -12.02 4.52 9.57
C GLU A 83 -13.36 5.24 9.70
N CYS A 84 -13.67 6.11 8.73
CA CYS A 84 -14.88 6.94 8.78
C CYS A 84 -16.10 6.30 8.10
N GLU A 85 -15.90 5.29 7.27
CA GLU A 85 -16.99 4.66 6.52
C GLU A 85 -17.59 3.48 7.30
N PRO A 86 -18.93 3.31 7.27
CA PRO A 86 -19.58 2.18 7.92
C PRO A 86 -18.98 0.83 7.48
N TYR A 87 -18.70 -0.04 8.46
CA TYR A 87 -18.18 -1.39 8.27
C TYR A 87 -16.71 -1.51 7.81
N LEU A 88 -15.99 -0.41 7.58
CA LEU A 88 -14.53 -0.49 7.43
C LEU A 88 -13.90 -0.87 8.78
N THR A 89 -13.05 -1.89 8.73
CA THR A 89 -12.32 -2.42 9.90
C THR A 89 -10.88 -2.82 9.54
N SER A 90 -10.42 -2.58 8.32
CA SER A 90 -9.11 -3.01 7.85
C SER A 90 -7.98 -2.39 8.66
N ASP A 91 -8.03 -1.07 8.89
CA ASP A 91 -6.98 -0.37 9.63
C ASP A 91 -7.03 -0.79 11.10
N HIS A 92 -8.23 -0.92 11.67
CA HIS A 92 -8.41 -1.45 13.02
C HIS A 92 -7.82 -2.85 13.18
N ARG A 93 -8.08 -3.79 12.25
CA ARG A 93 -7.54 -5.16 12.31
C ARG A 93 -6.02 -5.18 12.11
N VAL A 94 -5.48 -4.38 11.20
CA VAL A 94 -4.02 -4.26 11.04
C VAL A 94 -3.37 -3.74 12.32
N MET A 95 -3.94 -2.71 12.95
CA MET A 95 -3.42 -2.19 14.23
C MET A 95 -3.49 -3.20 15.37
N LEU A 96 -4.47 -4.11 15.39
CA LEU A 96 -4.60 -5.15 16.43
C LEU A 96 -3.73 -6.38 16.17
N GLU A 97 -3.67 -6.85 14.92
CA GLU A 97 -3.08 -8.15 14.58
C GLU A 97 -1.65 -8.04 14.02
N ARG A 98 -1.29 -6.87 13.49
CA ARG A 98 -0.06 -6.59 12.75
C ARG A 98 0.62 -5.33 13.26
N SER A 99 0.51 -5.07 14.56
CA SER A 99 1.01 -3.85 15.20
C SER A 99 2.51 -3.67 15.02
N GLU A 100 3.28 -4.76 15.07
CA GLU A 100 4.72 -4.70 14.90
C GLU A 100 5.11 -4.37 13.45
N GLU A 101 4.48 -5.05 12.48
CA GLU A 101 4.68 -4.78 11.06
C GLU A 101 4.30 -3.34 10.69
N LEU A 102 3.20 -2.83 11.26
CA LEU A 102 2.78 -1.45 11.11
C LEU A 102 3.85 -0.48 11.63
N LEU A 103 4.33 -0.67 12.86
CA LEU A 103 5.35 0.20 13.46
C LEU A 103 6.66 0.17 12.68
N VAL A 104 7.09 -1.01 12.21
CA VAL A 104 8.27 -1.12 11.33
C VAL A 104 8.04 -0.31 10.05
N GLY A 105 6.90 -0.47 9.39
CA GLY A 105 6.57 0.29 8.17
C GLY A 105 6.57 1.80 8.37
N VAL A 106 6.21 2.30 9.56
CA VAL A 106 6.26 3.73 9.92
C VAL A 106 7.70 4.25 10.07
N THR A 107 8.66 3.37 10.36
CA THR A 107 10.08 3.74 10.54
C THR A 107 10.94 3.66 9.27
N ILE A 108 10.38 3.13 8.19
CA ILE A 108 11.02 3.08 6.85
C ILE A 108 11.06 4.48 6.23
#